data_AF-A0A563DQE6-F1
#
_entry.id   AF-A0A563DQE6-F1
#
_cell.length_a   1.000
_cell.length_b   1.000
_cell.length_c   1.000
_cell.angle_alpha   90.00
_cell.angle_beta   90.00
_cell.angle_gamma   90.00
#
_symmetry.space_group_name_H-M   'P 1'
#
loop_
_entity.id
_entity.type
_entity.pdbx_description
1 polymer ?
#
loop_
_entity_poly.entity_id
_entity_poly.type
_entity_poly.pdbx_seq_one_letter_code
_entity_poly.pdbx_strand_id
1 'polypeptide(L)'
;MSNAHHSQPAVTLHGFITEPIAPGSTVITDGWNGYLGIERLGYTHDGRSQRAAKALGEDIDKLLPGAHRVASLAKRWLLSTYQGAVESERLSEYL
;
A
#
# COMPACT_ATOMS: atom_id res chain seq x y z
N MET A 1 -24.73 26.80 -14.29
CA MET A 1 -23.38 26.21 -14.44
C MET A 1 -23.28 25.11 -13.40
N SER A 2 -23.48 23.86 -13.83
CA SER A 2 -23.55 22.69 -12.95
C SER A 2 -22.13 22.21 -12.63
N ASN A 3 -21.68 22.36 -11.39
CA ASN A 3 -20.45 21.74 -10.92
C ASN A 3 -20.75 20.26 -10.64
N ALA A 4 -20.49 19.41 -11.63
CA ALA A 4 -20.37 17.98 -11.43
C ALA A 4 -19.10 17.72 -10.61
N HIS A 5 -19.25 17.65 -9.28
CA HIS A 5 -18.29 16.94 -8.45
C HIS A 5 -18.23 15.49 -8.96
N HIS A 6 -17.13 15.15 -9.63
CA HIS A 6 -16.78 13.78 -9.96
C HIS A 6 -16.58 13.03 -8.65
N SER A 7 -17.60 12.33 -8.19
CA SER A 7 -17.47 11.34 -7.12
C SER A 7 -16.64 10.19 -7.68
N GLN A 8 -15.33 10.18 -7.42
CA GLN A 8 -14.49 9.02 -7.71
C GLN A 8 -15.05 7.83 -6.92
N PRO A 9 -15.36 6.69 -7.56
CA PRO A 9 -15.79 5.51 -6.83
C PRO A 9 -14.66 5.09 -5.88
N ALA A 10 -15.00 4.81 -4.63
CA ALA A 10 -14.02 4.40 -3.64
C ALA A 10 -13.34 3.10 -4.10
N VAL A 11 -12.04 3.14 -4.33
CA VAL A 11 -11.25 1.95 -4.65
C VAL A 11 -11.29 1.02 -3.44
N THR A 12 -11.80 -0.20 -3.63
CA THR A 12 -11.72 -1.23 -2.59
C THR A 12 -10.32 -1.83 -2.58
N LEU A 13 -9.86 -2.29 -1.42
CA LEU A 13 -8.54 -2.95 -1.32
C LEU A 13 -8.39 -4.12 -2.32
N HIS A 14 -9.46 -4.88 -2.53
CA HIS A 14 -9.44 -6.00 -3.48
C HIS A 14 -9.34 -5.50 -4.94
N GLY A 15 -9.99 -4.37 -5.27
CA GLY A 15 -9.82 -3.70 -6.56
C GLY A 15 -8.39 -3.20 -6.77
N PHE A 16 -7.83 -2.53 -5.77
CA PHE A 16 -6.44 -2.05 -5.78
C PHE A 16 -5.41 -3.17 -5.99
N ILE A 17 -5.69 -4.37 -5.49
CA ILE A 17 -4.83 -5.54 -5.67
C ILE A 17 -5.00 -6.15 -7.07
N THR A 18 -6.24 -6.29 -7.53
CA THR A 18 -6.53 -7.00 -8.79
C THR A 18 -6.17 -6.24 -10.05
N GLU A 19 -6.15 -4.92 -10.01
CA GLU A 19 -5.86 -4.08 -11.17
C GLU A 19 -4.37 -4.14 -11.61
N PRO A 20 -3.38 -3.92 -10.72
CA PRO A 20 -1.97 -3.92 -11.11
C PRO A 20 -1.23 -5.26 -10.89
N ILE A 21 -1.77 -6.19 -10.09
CA ILE A 21 -1.04 -7.41 -9.69
C ILE A 21 -1.51 -8.60 -10.55
N ALA A 22 -0.55 -9.23 -11.24
CA ALA A 22 -0.82 -10.43 -12.03
C ALA A 22 -1.47 -11.55 -11.19
N PRO A 23 -2.55 -12.19 -11.67
CA PRO A 23 -3.17 -13.33 -11.00
C PRO A 23 -2.16 -14.45 -10.70
N GLY A 24 -2.34 -15.17 -9.59
CA GLY A 24 -1.41 -16.22 -9.14
C GLY A 24 -0.16 -15.70 -8.43
N SER A 25 0.02 -14.38 -8.33
CA SER A 25 1.12 -13.80 -7.56
C SER A 25 0.98 -14.05 -6.06
N THR A 26 2.11 -14.09 -5.35
CA THR A 26 2.15 -14.01 -3.89
C THR A 26 2.15 -12.55 -3.45
N VAL A 27 1.17 -12.17 -2.64
CA VAL A 27 1.02 -10.84 -2.05
C VAL A 27 1.56 -10.87 -0.63
N ILE A 28 2.71 -10.24 -0.40
CA ILE A 28 3.34 -10.12 0.91
C ILE A 28 2.81 -8.86 1.61
N THR A 29 2.24 -8.99 2.81
CA THR A 29 1.67 -7.86 3.56
C THR A 29 2.10 -7.85 5.02
N ASP A 30 1.74 -6.79 5.75
CA ASP A 30 2.01 -6.62 7.19
C ASP A 30 1.12 -7.49 8.11
N GLY A 31 0.28 -8.34 7.51
CA GLY A 31 -0.66 -9.20 8.23
C GLY A 31 -1.93 -8.49 8.70
N TRP A 32 -2.27 -7.32 8.15
CA TRP A 32 -3.55 -6.68 8.44
C TRP A 32 -4.75 -7.50 7.91
N ASN A 33 -5.80 -7.67 8.72
CA ASN A 33 -6.96 -8.49 8.36
C ASN A 33 -7.76 -7.98 7.14
N GLY A 34 -7.56 -6.72 6.71
CA GLY A 34 -8.20 -6.20 5.50
C GLY A 34 -7.85 -6.98 4.24
N TYR A 35 -6.67 -7.62 4.20
CA TYR A 35 -6.20 -8.44 3.08
C TYR A 35 -6.85 -9.83 3.01
N LEU A 36 -7.57 -10.27 4.04
CA LEU A 36 -8.22 -11.59 4.05
C LEU A 36 -9.24 -11.69 2.90
N GLY A 37 -9.20 -12.80 2.17
CA GLY A 37 -10.13 -13.08 1.09
C GLY A 37 -9.60 -12.81 -0.31
N ILE A 38 -8.40 -12.23 -0.43
CA ILE A 38 -7.69 -12.12 -1.73
C ILE A 38 -7.31 -13.50 -2.28
N GLU A 39 -7.25 -14.52 -1.43
CA GLU A 39 -7.01 -15.91 -1.86
C GLU A 39 -8.15 -16.44 -2.72
N ARG A 40 -9.40 -16.01 -2.43
CA ARG A 40 -10.56 -16.34 -3.27
C ARG A 40 -10.50 -15.67 -4.65
N LEU A 41 -9.68 -14.64 -4.79
CA LEU A 41 -9.41 -13.96 -6.07
C LEU A 41 -8.21 -14.56 -6.82
N GLY A 42 -7.63 -15.67 -6.33
CA GLY A 42 -6.54 -16.37 -7.00
C GLY A 42 -5.14 -15.89 -6.64
N TYR A 43 -4.98 -15.19 -5.51
CA TYR A 43 -3.67 -14.78 -4.99
C TYR A 43 -3.21 -15.69 -3.84
N THR A 44 -1.90 -15.79 -3.62
CA THR A 44 -1.37 -16.34 -2.37
C THR A 44 -1.14 -15.20 -1.38
N HIS A 45 -1.75 -15.23 -0.20
CA HIS A 45 -1.51 -14.23 0.84
C HIS A 45 -0.37 -14.68 1.77
N ASP A 46 0.70 -13.90 1.83
CA ASP A 46 1.81 -14.04 2.78
C ASP A 46 1.76 -12.87 3.79
N GLY A 47 0.93 -13.02 4.82
CA GLY A 47 0.76 -12.02 5.87
C GLY A 47 1.85 -12.12 6.95
N ARG A 48 2.68 -11.09 7.06
CA ARG A 48 3.83 -11.04 7.97
C ARG A 48 3.67 -9.97 9.04
N SER A 49 3.28 -10.40 10.24
CA SER A 49 3.04 -9.49 11.36
C SER A 49 4.33 -9.00 12.02
N GLN A 50 4.56 -7.69 12.02
CA GLN A 50 5.69 -7.08 12.74
C GLN A 50 5.64 -7.36 14.25
N ARG A 51 4.43 -7.39 14.83
CA ARG A 51 4.26 -7.70 16.26
C ARG A 51 4.70 -9.12 16.58
N ALA A 52 4.31 -10.08 15.74
CA ALA A 52 4.71 -11.48 15.91
C ALA A 52 6.22 -11.65 15.70
N ALA A 53 6.77 -11.07 14.64
CA ALA A 53 8.21 -11.08 14.34
C ALA A 53 9.03 -10.53 15.50
N LYS A 54 8.62 -9.39 16.08
CA LYS A 54 9.27 -8.79 17.25
C LYS A 54 9.24 -9.70 18.47
N ALA A 55 8.12 -10.39 18.72
CA ALA A 55 7.99 -11.33 19.83
C ALA A 55 8.90 -12.56 19.68
N LEU A 56 9.19 -12.96 18.42
CA LEU A 56 10.09 -14.06 18.07
C LEU A 56 11.56 -13.63 17.97
N GLY A 57 11.87 -12.34 18.11
CA GLY A 57 13.22 -11.80 17.96
C GLY A 57 13.72 -11.78 16.50
N GLU A 58 12.81 -11.79 15.54
CA GLU A 58 13.12 -11.73 14.12
C GLU A 58 13.53 -10.32 13.67
N ASP A 59 14.29 -10.27 12.57
CA ASP A 59 14.69 -9.03 11.92
C ASP A 59 13.51 -8.40 11.15
N ILE A 60 12.93 -7.34 11.73
CA ILE A 60 11.76 -6.65 11.19
C ILE A 60 12.05 -6.02 9.82
N ASP A 61 13.30 -5.62 9.54
CA ASP A 61 13.65 -4.97 8.28
C ASP A 61 13.58 -5.94 7.09
N LYS A 62 13.65 -7.25 7.35
CA LYS A 62 13.50 -8.31 6.35
C LYS A 62 12.05 -8.75 6.14
N LEU A 63 11.14 -8.29 6.99
CA LEU A 63 9.75 -8.72 6.98
C LEU A 63 9.03 -8.29 5.70
N LEU A 64 9.18 -7.02 5.30
CA LEU A 64 8.58 -6.46 4.09
C LEU A 64 9.67 -5.95 3.14
N PRO A 65 10.11 -6.79 2.17
CA PRO A 65 11.20 -6.44 1.27
C PRO A 65 10.89 -5.16 0.47
N GLY A 66 11.75 -4.15 0.59
CA GLY A 66 11.69 -2.93 -0.22
C GLY A 66 10.69 -1.87 0.23
N ALA A 67 9.85 -2.12 1.23
CA ALA A 67 8.88 -1.13 1.73
C ALA A 67 9.54 0.18 2.18
N HIS A 68 10.66 0.09 2.92
CA HIS A 68 11.44 1.26 3.35
C HIS A 68 12.04 2.04 2.16
N ARG A 69 12.36 1.37 1.05
CA ARG A 69 12.88 2.03 -0.16
C ARG A 69 11.78 2.82 -0.84
N VAL A 70 10.60 2.23 -1.03
CA VAL A 70 9.43 2.93 -1.59
C VAL A 70 9.08 4.16 -0.76
N ALA A 71 9.00 4.01 0.57
CA ALA A 71 8.75 5.14 1.47
C ALA A 71 9.83 6.24 1.37
N SER A 72 11.11 5.86 1.28
CA SER A 72 12.22 6.81 1.14
C SER A 72 12.19 7.55 -0.20
N LEU A 73 11.79 6.87 -1.28
CA LEU A 73 11.63 7.47 -2.60
C LEU A 73 10.46 8.43 -2.64
N ALA A 74 9.31 8.05 -2.09
CA ALA A 74 8.16 8.92 -1.94
C ALA A 74 8.52 10.17 -1.12
N LYS A 75 9.16 10.00 0.04
CA LYS A 75 9.65 11.13 0.86
C LYS A 75 10.58 12.06 0.08
N ARG A 76 11.54 11.50 -0.68
CA ARG A 76 12.48 12.30 -1.47
C ARG A 76 11.76 13.09 -2.56
N TRP A 77 10.84 12.47 -3.27
CA TRP A 77 10.07 13.12 -4.33
C TRP A 77 9.21 14.25 -3.77
N LEU A 78 8.51 14.01 -2.65
CA LEU A 78 7.74 15.02 -1.93
C LEU A 78 8.60 16.21 -1.49
N LEU A 79 9.78 15.97 -0.92
CA LEU A 79 10.68 17.04 -0.48
C LEU A 79 11.41 17.76 -1.62
N SER A 80 11.60 17.11 -2.77
CA SER A 80 12.32 17.68 -3.92
C SER A 80 11.38 18.41 -4.87
N THR A 81 10.39 17.71 -5.42
CA THR A 81 9.50 18.23 -6.47
C THR A 81 8.52 19.25 -5.91
N TYR A 82 7.98 19.00 -4.71
CA TYR A 82 7.09 19.94 -4.04
C TYR A 82 7.81 20.86 -3.07
N GLN A 83 9.15 20.76 -2.95
CA GLN A 83 9.96 21.60 -2.05
C GLN A 83 9.46 21.61 -0.59
N GLY A 84 8.77 20.55 -0.17
CA GLY A 84 8.14 20.47 1.15
C GLY A 84 6.78 21.18 1.29
N ALA A 85 6.25 21.82 0.24
CA ALA A 85 4.91 22.41 0.19
C ALA A 85 3.83 21.34 -0.09
N VAL A 86 3.80 20.30 0.76
CA VAL A 86 2.88 19.16 0.64
C VAL A 86 1.67 19.40 1.52
N GLU A 87 0.53 19.65 0.87
CA GLU A 87 -0.77 19.77 1.56
C GLU A 87 -1.47 18.40 1.66
N SER A 88 -1.98 18.07 2.84
CA SER A 88 -2.60 16.77 3.12
C SER A 88 -3.86 16.52 2.27
N GLU A 89 -4.58 17.60 1.96
CA GLU A 89 -5.79 17.67 1.16
C GLU A 89 -5.55 17.30 -0.31
N ARG A 90 -4.29 17.34 -0.75
CA ARG A 90 -3.85 17.06 -2.13
C ARG A 90 -3.14 15.72 -2.25
N LEU A 91 -3.12 14.89 -1.19
CA LEU A 91 -2.35 13.66 -1.15
C LEU A 91 -2.69 12.69 -2.28
N SER A 92 -3.96 12.61 -2.69
CA SER A 92 -4.42 11.76 -3.81
C SER A 92 -3.96 12.26 -5.18
N GLU A 93 -3.45 13.49 -5.28
CA GLU A 93 -2.83 14.00 -6.51
C GLU A 93 -1.33 13.73 -6.54
N TYR A 94 -0.76 13.37 -5.38
CA TYR A 94 0.66 13.05 -5.23
C TYR A 94 0.93 11.55 -5.39
N LEU A 95 -0.01 10.68 -5.01
CA LEU A 95 0.14 9.23 -4.92
C LEU A 95 -1.07 8.51 -5.54
#